data_AF-A0A3D2TN36-F1
#
_entry.id   AF-A0A3D2TN36-F1
#
_cell.length_a   1.000
_cell.length_b   1.000
_cell.length_c   1.000
_cell.angle_alpha   90.00
_cell.angle_beta   90.00
_cell.angle_gamma   90.00
#
_symmetry.space_group_name_H-M   'P 1'
#
loop_
_entity.id
_entity.type
_entity.pdbx_description
1 polymer ?
#
loop_
_entity_poly.entity_id
_entity_poly.type
_entity_poly.pdbx_seq_one_letter_code
_entity_poly.pdbx_strand_id
1 'polypeptide(L)'
;MGDKNIEIRCLEKVIKYSKSQHGESKRIIDLLKGKDVERDFDERPDFVKISKYNGNDVLVGIEHFQIDGFSKKNKYGKYAGSTIKHENEVKRIFEKYHKDIIHDHNQMVLNNSMQEVAEHICESLKYSELKTYVQFISNFDEKLSNHIKNADIYFKSVENLNNNNLPIKMIVLIEVKNNFSGMFINEGKNTKKLTENVVPLFLDIVYLLETIDSKKFDYIILSLGGDIHKQPNIIAIPTGNVRSHLQKRNIKVYNYFGYDRFLPEDLSKWKDLNINSLIKNDSDEFNIDFKFSGDILNVSARMSLMFCGYYLSYNARKIKSNFINDSIVQLLLDVYTEYLIDWHFIEHDDIYLVKPLFVVDDNELLNKKIEEFKIKWDLIQKNEDEND
;
A
#
# COMPACT_ATOMS: atom_id res chain seq x y z
N MET A 1 -16.19 -15.34 0.66
CA MET A 1 -17.11 -14.49 -0.11
C MET A 1 -16.81 -13.05 0.28
N GLY A 2 -16.60 -12.18 -0.70
CA GLY A 2 -16.49 -10.74 -0.47
C GLY A 2 -17.84 -10.16 -0.05
N ASP A 3 -17.83 -9.00 0.59
CA ASP A 3 -19.06 -8.23 0.80
C ASP A 3 -19.37 -7.50 -0.49
N LYS A 4 -20.48 -7.84 -1.14
CA LYS A 4 -20.90 -7.29 -2.43
C LYS A 4 -20.91 -5.76 -2.45
N ASN A 5 -21.22 -5.13 -1.30
CA ASN A 5 -21.22 -3.68 -1.18
C ASN A 5 -19.82 -3.07 -1.34
N ILE A 6 -18.78 -3.78 -0.89
CA ILE A 6 -17.39 -3.34 -1.01
C ILE A 6 -16.95 -3.39 -2.47
N GLU A 7 -17.27 -4.48 -3.15
CA GLU A 7 -16.98 -4.67 -4.58
C GLU A 7 -17.65 -3.55 -5.40
N ILE A 8 -18.94 -3.26 -5.13
CA ILE A 8 -19.69 -2.18 -5.78
C ILE A 8 -19.05 -0.82 -5.50
N ARG A 9 -18.72 -0.52 -4.23
CA ARG A 9 -18.05 0.74 -3.87
C ARG A 9 -16.73 0.92 -4.60
N CYS A 10 -15.93 -0.14 -4.72
CA CYS A 10 -14.68 -0.10 -5.47
C CYS A 10 -14.93 0.21 -6.95
N LEU A 11 -15.87 -0.52 -7.58
CA LEU A 11 -16.25 -0.33 -8.97
C LEU A 11 -16.73 1.12 -9.24
N GLU A 12 -17.65 1.63 -8.41
CA GLU A 12 -18.15 3.00 -8.49
C GLU A 12 -17.04 4.03 -8.30
N LYS A 13 -16.13 3.78 -7.36
CA LYS A 13 -14.96 4.64 -7.13
C LYS A 13 -14.11 4.73 -8.39
N VAL A 14 -13.76 3.60 -9.02
CA VAL A 14 -13.01 3.57 -10.28
C VAL A 14 -13.76 4.31 -11.40
N ILE A 15 -15.07 4.07 -11.54
CA ILE A 15 -15.91 4.74 -12.55
C ILE A 15 -15.92 6.25 -12.34
N LYS A 16 -16.05 6.73 -11.09
CA LYS A 16 -16.03 8.16 -10.75
C LYS A 16 -14.72 8.82 -11.21
N TYR A 17 -13.60 8.14 -11.03
CA TYR A 17 -12.27 8.63 -11.41
C TYR A 17 -11.91 8.42 -12.88
N SER A 18 -12.81 7.85 -13.70
CA SER A 18 -12.65 7.82 -15.16
C SER A 18 -12.49 9.20 -15.80
N LYS A 19 -13.02 10.25 -15.16
CA LYS A 19 -13.03 11.62 -15.69
C LYS A 19 -11.64 12.24 -15.82
N SER A 20 -10.67 11.83 -14.99
CA SER A 20 -9.29 12.31 -15.04
C SER A 20 -8.41 11.49 -16.00
N GLN A 21 -8.97 10.47 -16.65
CA GLN A 21 -8.24 9.56 -17.53
C GLN A 21 -8.46 9.93 -18.99
N HIS A 22 -7.50 9.59 -19.84
CA HIS A 22 -7.52 9.89 -21.27
C HIS A 22 -7.16 8.66 -22.11
N GLY A 23 -7.46 8.71 -23.41
CA GLY A 23 -7.05 7.71 -24.38
C GLY A 23 -7.52 6.29 -24.07
N GLU A 24 -6.61 5.32 -24.17
CA GLU A 24 -6.88 3.89 -23.94
C GLU A 24 -7.31 3.58 -22.50
N SER A 25 -6.73 4.24 -21.50
CA SER A 25 -7.11 4.01 -20.09
C SER A 25 -8.56 4.43 -19.83
N LYS A 26 -9.01 5.54 -20.41
CA LYS A 26 -10.42 5.95 -20.35
C LYS A 26 -11.33 4.93 -21.04
N ARG A 27 -10.96 4.46 -22.24
CA ARG A 27 -11.74 3.44 -22.97
C ARG A 27 -11.90 2.14 -22.17
N ILE A 28 -10.86 1.71 -21.46
CA ILE A 28 -10.93 0.53 -20.59
C ILE A 28 -11.88 0.77 -19.42
N ILE A 29 -11.77 1.91 -18.73
CA ILE A 29 -12.64 2.22 -17.58
C ILE A 29 -14.09 2.42 -18.01
N ASP A 30 -14.33 2.96 -19.21
CA ASP A 30 -15.69 3.13 -19.76
C ASP A 30 -16.42 1.79 -19.94
N LEU A 31 -15.69 0.66 -20.07
CA LEU A 31 -16.30 -0.68 -20.06
C LEU A 31 -17.08 -0.97 -18.76
N LEU A 32 -16.62 -0.42 -17.63
CA LEU A 32 -17.25 -0.61 -16.32
C LEU A 32 -18.60 0.11 -16.18
N LYS A 33 -18.89 1.08 -17.05
CA LYS A 33 -20.13 1.89 -17.04
C LYS A 33 -21.32 1.21 -17.73
N GLY A 34 -21.12 -0.02 -18.19
CA GLY A 34 -22.16 -0.81 -18.85
C GLY A 34 -23.34 -1.12 -17.94
N LYS A 35 -24.43 -1.59 -18.56
CA LYS A 35 -25.62 -2.08 -17.85
C LYS A 35 -25.32 -3.46 -17.26
N ASP A 36 -25.68 -3.66 -16.00
CA ASP A 36 -25.56 -4.97 -15.35
C ASP A 36 -26.41 -6.03 -16.06
N VAL A 37 -25.88 -7.24 -16.15
CA VAL A 37 -26.61 -8.43 -16.59
C VAL A 37 -27.23 -9.07 -15.35
N GLU A 38 -28.55 -9.29 -15.38
CA GLU A 38 -29.27 -9.99 -14.32
C GLU A 38 -28.77 -11.44 -14.20
N ARG A 39 -28.56 -11.89 -12.96
CA ARG A 39 -28.05 -13.21 -12.63
C ARG A 39 -28.76 -13.72 -11.38
N ASP A 40 -29.12 -15.01 -11.38
CA ASP A 40 -29.87 -15.63 -10.29
C ASP A 40 -29.03 -15.84 -9.01
N PHE A 41 -27.70 -15.75 -9.12
CA PHE A 41 -26.77 -15.88 -7.99
C PHE A 41 -25.54 -14.96 -8.16
N ASP A 42 -24.87 -14.67 -7.04
CA ASP A 42 -23.55 -14.01 -7.00
C ASP A 42 -22.46 -14.99 -7.49
N GLU A 43 -22.58 -15.40 -8.76
CA GLU A 43 -21.60 -16.22 -9.45
C GLU A 43 -20.41 -15.36 -9.88
N ARG A 44 -19.22 -15.97 -9.89
CA ARG A 44 -18.02 -15.33 -10.42
C ARG A 44 -18.07 -15.27 -11.95
N PRO A 45 -17.55 -14.21 -12.59
CA PRO A 45 -16.83 -13.08 -11.98
C PRO A 45 -17.77 -12.12 -11.24
N ASP A 46 -17.22 -11.30 -10.35
CA ASP A 46 -18.02 -10.46 -9.43
C ASP A 46 -19.04 -9.57 -10.17
N PHE A 47 -18.70 -9.06 -11.36
CA PHE A 47 -19.64 -8.33 -12.22
C PHE A 47 -19.66 -8.84 -13.65
N VAL A 48 -20.85 -8.79 -14.26
CA VAL A 48 -21.05 -8.99 -15.69
C VAL A 48 -21.89 -7.84 -16.23
N LYS A 49 -21.37 -7.15 -17.25
CA LYS A 49 -22.00 -5.95 -17.82
C LYS A 49 -22.03 -6.00 -19.33
N ILE A 50 -23.08 -5.43 -19.93
CA ILE A 50 -23.12 -5.10 -21.36
C ILE A 50 -22.65 -3.66 -21.52
N SER A 51 -21.57 -3.45 -22.26
CA SER A 51 -20.96 -2.14 -22.48
C SER A 51 -20.62 -1.91 -23.95
N LYS A 52 -20.12 -0.71 -24.28
CA LYS A 52 -19.68 -0.37 -25.64
C LYS A 52 -18.16 -0.34 -25.74
N TYR A 53 -17.63 -1.05 -26.73
CA TYR A 53 -16.23 -1.00 -27.10
C TYR A 53 -16.08 -0.67 -28.59
N ASN A 54 -15.42 0.45 -28.89
CA ASN A 54 -15.28 0.98 -30.26
C ASN A 54 -16.62 1.05 -31.03
N GLY A 55 -17.71 1.38 -30.34
CA GLY A 55 -19.05 1.54 -30.91
C GLY A 55 -19.93 0.28 -30.90
N ASN A 56 -19.34 -0.90 -30.68
CA ASN A 56 -20.06 -2.18 -30.67
C ASN A 56 -20.37 -2.63 -29.24
N ASP A 57 -21.49 -3.32 -29.08
CA ASP A 57 -21.85 -3.93 -27.80
C ASP A 57 -20.92 -5.12 -27.51
N VAL A 58 -20.44 -5.20 -26.27
CA VAL A 58 -19.56 -6.25 -25.77
C VAL A 58 -20.05 -6.70 -24.40
N LEU A 59 -19.88 -7.99 -24.12
CA LEU A 59 -20.14 -8.56 -22.80
C LEU A 59 -18.85 -8.51 -21.98
N VAL A 60 -18.90 -7.91 -20.80
CA VAL A 60 -17.72 -7.64 -19.97
C VAL A 60 -17.83 -8.38 -18.65
N GLY A 61 -16.93 -9.33 -18.42
CA GLY A 61 -16.74 -9.96 -17.11
C GLY A 61 -15.67 -9.22 -16.31
N ILE A 62 -15.94 -8.91 -15.03
CA ILE A 62 -15.05 -8.16 -14.16
C ILE A 62 -14.85 -8.94 -12.87
N GLU A 63 -13.66 -9.49 -12.68
CA GLU A 63 -13.24 -10.10 -11.41
C GLU A 63 -12.57 -9.03 -10.55
N HIS A 64 -13.09 -8.79 -9.35
CA HIS A 64 -12.54 -7.90 -8.34
C HIS A 64 -11.85 -8.70 -7.23
N PHE A 65 -10.72 -8.18 -6.78
CA PHE A 65 -10.21 -8.57 -5.47
C PHE A 65 -9.39 -7.47 -4.83
N GLN A 66 -9.38 -7.49 -3.50
CA GLN A 66 -8.64 -6.53 -2.69
C GLN A 66 -7.33 -7.13 -2.20
N ILE A 67 -6.22 -6.44 -2.45
CA ILE A 67 -4.94 -6.63 -1.76
C ILE A 67 -4.89 -5.67 -0.58
N ASP A 68 -4.77 -6.26 0.61
CA ASP A 68 -4.70 -5.51 1.85
C ASP A 68 -3.26 -5.53 2.36
N GLY A 69 -2.61 -4.37 2.32
CA GLY A 69 -1.33 -4.10 2.97
C GLY A 69 -1.42 -4.30 4.47
N PHE A 70 -2.63 -4.18 5.04
CA PHE A 70 -2.95 -4.64 6.36
C PHE A 70 -3.48 -6.09 6.34
N SER A 71 -2.62 -7.09 6.14
CA SER A 71 -3.03 -8.52 6.25
C SER A 71 -2.19 -9.33 7.24
N LYS A 72 -2.76 -10.42 7.78
CA LYS A 72 -2.07 -11.41 8.63
C LYS A 72 -2.34 -12.81 8.10
N LYS A 73 -1.35 -13.71 8.18
CA LYS A 73 -1.59 -15.15 8.02
C LYS A 73 -2.51 -15.65 9.13
N ASN A 74 -3.62 -16.26 8.76
CA ASN A 74 -4.49 -16.94 9.69
C ASN A 74 -3.84 -18.24 10.20
N LYS A 75 -4.52 -18.96 11.10
CA LYS A 75 -4.05 -20.26 11.64
C LYS A 75 -3.80 -21.35 10.57
N TYR A 76 -4.23 -21.12 9.34
CA TYR A 76 -4.02 -22.00 8.18
C TYR A 76 -2.97 -21.46 7.20
N GLY A 77 -2.22 -20.43 7.57
CA GLY A 77 -1.15 -19.85 6.76
C GLY A 77 -1.60 -18.91 5.64
N LYS A 78 -2.91 -18.61 5.51
CA LYS A 78 -3.46 -17.75 4.43
C LYS A 78 -3.62 -16.31 4.88
N TYR A 79 -3.32 -15.35 4.01
CA TYR A 79 -3.53 -13.94 4.31
C TYR A 79 -5.02 -13.56 4.41
N ALA A 80 -5.39 -12.96 5.54
CA ALA A 80 -6.70 -12.32 5.74
C ALA A 80 -6.51 -10.81 5.89
N GLY A 81 -7.29 -10.02 5.14
CA GLY A 81 -7.29 -8.56 5.24
C GLY A 81 -7.84 -8.08 6.59
N SER A 82 -7.31 -6.98 7.10
CA SER A 82 -7.72 -6.36 8.36
C SER A 82 -8.26 -4.95 8.20
N THR A 83 -8.06 -4.25 7.07
CA THR A 83 -8.62 -2.89 6.87
C THR A 83 -10.13 -2.85 7.06
N ILE A 84 -10.86 -3.82 6.49
CA ILE A 84 -12.32 -3.89 6.64
C ILE A 84 -12.72 -4.15 8.11
N LYS A 85 -11.93 -4.94 8.83
CA LYS A 85 -12.17 -5.18 10.26
C LYS A 85 -11.99 -3.89 11.05
N HIS A 86 -10.95 -3.10 10.74
CA HIS A 86 -10.74 -1.80 11.35
C HIS A 86 -11.87 -0.81 11.02
N GLU A 87 -12.28 -0.71 9.76
CA GLU A 87 -13.42 0.14 9.35
C GLU A 87 -14.72 -0.23 10.10
N ASN A 88 -15.03 -1.52 10.18
CA ASN A 88 -16.20 -2.01 10.90
C ASN A 88 -16.13 -1.73 12.41
N GLU A 89 -14.93 -1.82 12.99
CA GLU A 89 -14.72 -1.57 14.41
C GLU A 89 -14.86 -0.08 14.75
N VAL A 90 -14.30 0.82 13.93
CA VAL A 90 -14.52 2.27 14.06
C VAL A 90 -16.02 2.59 13.99
N LYS A 91 -16.73 1.98 13.02
CA LYS A 91 -18.18 2.16 12.89
C LYS A 91 -18.93 1.63 14.11
N ARG A 92 -18.53 0.47 14.65
CA ARG A 92 -19.11 -0.12 15.87
C ARG A 92 -18.96 0.82 17.06
N ILE A 93 -17.76 1.39 17.27
CA ILE A 93 -17.48 2.34 18.35
C ILE A 93 -18.38 3.58 18.18
N PHE A 94 -18.47 4.15 16.98
CA PHE A 94 -19.35 5.27 16.70
C PHE A 94 -20.82 4.93 17.00
N GLU A 95 -21.34 3.83 16.45
CA GLU A 95 -22.73 3.40 16.64
C GLU A 95 -23.08 3.16 18.11
N LYS A 96 -22.11 2.64 18.90
CA LYS A 96 -22.26 2.40 20.33
C LYS A 96 -22.42 3.69 21.15
N TYR A 97 -21.68 4.74 20.82
CA TYR A 97 -21.55 5.91 21.71
C TYR A 97 -22.19 7.20 21.21
N HIS A 98 -22.44 7.35 19.90
CA HIS A 98 -22.82 8.65 19.33
C HIS A 98 -24.10 9.26 19.93
N LYS A 99 -25.15 8.46 20.20
CA LYS A 99 -26.41 8.98 20.75
C LYS A 99 -26.24 9.51 22.16
N ASP A 100 -25.58 8.74 23.01
CA ASP A 100 -25.40 9.06 24.43
C ASP A 100 -24.45 10.26 24.62
N ILE A 101 -23.44 10.40 23.75
CA ILE A 101 -22.56 11.58 23.74
C ILE A 101 -23.32 12.85 23.31
N ILE A 102 -24.16 12.75 22.27
CA ILE A 102 -24.91 13.90 21.72
C ILE A 102 -26.02 14.35 22.67
N HIS A 103 -26.69 13.42 23.36
CA HIS A 103 -27.89 13.74 24.15
C HIS A 103 -27.62 13.96 25.63
N ASP A 104 -26.71 13.20 26.24
CA ASP A 104 -26.60 13.15 27.71
C ASP A 104 -25.38 13.88 28.26
N HIS A 105 -24.50 14.42 27.39
CA HIS A 105 -23.25 15.12 27.78
C HIS A 105 -22.46 14.39 28.88
N ASN A 106 -22.50 13.06 28.85
CA ASN A 106 -21.99 12.24 29.94
C ASN A 106 -20.46 12.06 29.80
N GLN A 107 -19.71 12.73 30.67
CA GLN A 107 -18.24 12.69 30.66
C GLN A 107 -17.66 11.28 30.80
N MET A 108 -18.34 10.38 31.54
CA MET A 108 -17.91 8.99 31.68
C MET A 108 -18.07 8.23 30.35
N VAL A 109 -19.16 8.47 29.63
CA VAL A 109 -19.41 7.87 28.31
C VAL A 109 -18.38 8.38 27.29
N LEU A 110 -18.07 9.68 27.34
CA LEU A 110 -17.03 10.29 26.49
C LEU A 110 -15.63 9.72 26.79
N ASN A 111 -15.25 9.59 28.06
CA ASN A 111 -13.96 8.98 28.43
C ASN A 111 -13.87 7.51 27.97
N ASN A 112 -14.94 6.74 28.14
CA ASN A 112 -14.98 5.34 27.71
C ASN A 112 -14.91 5.20 26.18
N SER A 113 -15.58 6.08 25.43
CA SER A 113 -15.50 6.05 23.96
C SER A 113 -14.09 6.39 23.48
N MET A 114 -13.44 7.38 24.09
CA MET A 114 -12.05 7.73 23.78
C MET A 114 -11.08 6.62 24.15
N GLN A 115 -11.33 5.88 25.23
CA GLN A 115 -10.55 4.69 25.56
C GLN A 115 -10.66 3.60 24.48
N GLU A 116 -11.88 3.25 24.04
CA GLU A 116 -12.05 2.27 22.95
C GLU A 116 -11.40 2.73 21.64
N VAL A 117 -11.49 4.03 21.32
CA VAL A 117 -10.80 4.61 20.15
C VAL A 117 -9.28 4.46 20.29
N ALA A 118 -8.71 4.79 21.44
CA ALA A 118 -7.28 4.71 21.67
C ALA A 118 -6.76 3.26 21.62
N GLU A 119 -7.50 2.32 22.20
CA GLU A 119 -7.21 0.89 22.13
C GLU A 119 -7.24 0.39 20.67
N HIS A 120 -8.24 0.81 19.89
CA HIS A 120 -8.31 0.48 18.47
C HIS A 120 -7.15 1.07 17.65
N ILE A 121 -6.72 2.30 17.97
CA ILE A 121 -5.55 2.92 17.37
C ILE A 121 -4.29 2.13 17.75
N CYS A 122 -4.12 1.71 19.01
CA CYS A 122 -2.99 0.88 19.44
C CYS A 122 -2.89 -0.41 18.64
N GLU A 123 -4.01 -1.12 18.45
CA GLU A 123 -4.05 -2.32 17.62
C GLU A 123 -3.65 -2.01 16.18
N SER A 124 -4.22 -0.95 15.59
CA SER A 124 -3.94 -0.54 14.21
C SER A 124 -2.46 -0.17 14.00
N LEU A 125 -1.87 0.58 14.94
CA LEU A 125 -0.44 0.91 14.95
C LEU A 125 0.42 -0.35 15.05
N LYS A 126 0.06 -1.28 15.93
CA LYS A 126 0.78 -2.54 16.09
C LYS A 126 0.76 -3.36 14.79
N TYR A 127 -0.37 -3.39 14.09
CA TYR A 127 -0.46 -4.02 12.79
C TYR A 127 0.39 -3.32 11.72
N SER A 128 0.47 -1.99 11.73
CA SER A 128 1.31 -1.23 10.81
C SER A 128 2.80 -1.50 11.03
N GLU A 129 3.24 -1.51 12.29
CA GLU A 129 4.65 -1.71 12.66
C GLU A 129 5.17 -3.12 12.40
N LEU A 130 4.31 -4.13 12.53
CA LEU A 130 4.70 -5.53 12.33
C LEU A 130 4.73 -5.96 10.85
N LYS A 131 4.23 -5.13 9.93
CA LYS A 131 4.17 -5.51 8.50
C LYS A 131 5.41 -5.09 7.75
N THR A 132 5.83 -5.96 6.85
CA THR A 132 6.99 -5.75 5.99
C THR A 132 6.55 -5.68 4.53
N TYR A 133 7.37 -5.00 3.72
CA TYR A 133 7.17 -4.98 2.27
C TYR A 133 7.13 -6.38 1.65
N VAL A 134 7.97 -7.31 2.13
CA VAL A 134 7.99 -8.70 1.64
C VAL A 134 6.65 -9.39 1.85
N GLN A 135 6.06 -9.28 3.04
CA GLN A 135 4.74 -9.85 3.31
C GLN A 135 3.64 -9.23 2.44
N PHE A 136 3.74 -7.94 2.14
CA PHE A 136 2.80 -7.27 1.22
C PHE A 136 2.88 -7.85 -0.20
N ILE A 137 4.09 -8.08 -0.72
CA ILE A 137 4.29 -8.69 -2.04
C ILE A 137 3.84 -10.16 -2.05
N SER A 138 4.16 -10.94 -1.01
CA SER A 138 3.70 -12.34 -0.89
C SER A 138 2.17 -12.45 -0.84
N ASN A 139 1.48 -11.55 -0.11
CA ASN A 139 0.02 -11.48 -0.11
C ASN A 139 -0.54 -11.08 -1.47
N PHE A 140 0.12 -10.15 -2.18
CA PHE A 140 -0.27 -9.78 -3.54
C PHE A 140 -0.21 -11.00 -4.46
N ASP A 141 0.92 -11.72 -4.46
CA ASP A 141 1.12 -12.91 -5.27
C ASP A 141 0.10 -14.01 -4.95
N GLU A 142 -0.07 -14.37 -3.67
CA GLU A 142 -1.02 -15.41 -3.26
C GLU A 142 -2.44 -15.10 -3.77
N LYS A 143 -2.90 -13.87 -3.59
CA LYS A 143 -4.24 -13.47 -4.04
C LYS A 143 -4.33 -13.46 -5.56
N LEU A 144 -3.40 -12.81 -6.24
CA LEU A 144 -3.39 -12.75 -7.70
C LEU A 144 -3.39 -14.15 -8.31
N SER A 145 -2.48 -15.01 -7.85
CA SER A 145 -2.36 -16.41 -8.27
C SER A 145 -3.66 -17.20 -8.05
N ASN A 146 -4.34 -16.99 -6.93
CA ASN A 146 -5.63 -17.64 -6.66
C ASN A 146 -6.75 -17.18 -7.62
N HIS A 147 -6.80 -15.90 -7.99
CA HIS A 147 -7.79 -15.40 -8.92
C HIS A 147 -7.47 -15.79 -10.38
N ILE A 148 -6.21 -15.73 -10.81
CA ILE A 148 -5.81 -16.15 -12.17
C ILE A 148 -6.09 -17.64 -12.40
N LYS A 149 -5.85 -18.51 -11.40
CA LYS A 149 -6.13 -19.96 -11.51
C LYS A 149 -7.60 -20.27 -11.83
N ASN A 150 -8.52 -19.37 -11.49
CA ASN A 150 -9.95 -19.54 -11.72
C ASN A 150 -10.46 -18.84 -12.99
N ALA A 151 -9.57 -18.26 -13.82
CA ALA A 151 -9.96 -17.48 -14.99
C ALA A 151 -10.87 -18.22 -15.98
N ASP A 152 -10.63 -19.53 -16.18
CA ASP A 152 -11.46 -20.37 -17.05
C ASP A 152 -12.89 -20.52 -16.56
N ILE A 153 -13.06 -20.57 -15.23
CA ILE A 153 -14.38 -20.65 -14.60
C ILE A 153 -15.11 -19.33 -14.85
N TYR A 154 -14.40 -18.21 -14.68
CA TYR A 154 -14.98 -16.87 -14.87
C TYR A 154 -15.41 -16.66 -16.32
N PHE A 155 -14.55 -17.04 -17.28
CA PHE A 155 -14.86 -16.92 -18.69
C PHE A 155 -16.09 -17.76 -19.08
N LYS A 156 -16.16 -19.03 -18.65
CA LYS A 156 -17.31 -19.91 -18.93
C LYS A 156 -18.61 -19.37 -18.35
N SER A 157 -18.56 -18.80 -17.15
CA SER A 157 -19.73 -18.15 -16.53
C SER A 157 -20.25 -16.99 -17.38
N VAL A 158 -19.35 -16.14 -17.88
CA VAL A 158 -19.71 -15.04 -18.78
C VAL A 158 -20.23 -15.54 -20.13
N GLU A 159 -19.62 -16.58 -20.68
CA GLU A 159 -20.05 -17.21 -21.94
C GLU A 159 -21.47 -17.79 -21.84
N ASN A 160 -21.81 -18.43 -20.73
CA ASN A 160 -23.16 -18.96 -20.49
C ASN A 160 -24.24 -17.87 -20.46
N LEU A 161 -23.87 -16.63 -20.12
CA LEU A 161 -24.78 -15.47 -20.12
C LEU A 161 -24.88 -14.79 -21.49
N ASN A 162 -24.08 -15.22 -22.47
CA ASN A 162 -23.91 -14.55 -23.75
C ASN A 162 -24.97 -14.96 -24.80
N ASN A 163 -26.24 -14.68 -24.51
CA ASN A 163 -27.36 -15.08 -25.38
C ASN A 163 -27.34 -14.47 -26.79
N ASN A 164 -26.63 -13.34 -26.96
CA ASN A 164 -26.57 -12.58 -28.22
C ASN A 164 -25.25 -12.77 -28.99
N ASN A 165 -24.40 -13.73 -28.57
CA ASN A 165 -23.10 -14.00 -29.17
C ASN A 165 -22.22 -12.73 -29.30
N LEU A 166 -22.26 -11.87 -28.28
CA LEU A 166 -21.46 -10.64 -28.22
C LEU A 166 -19.98 -10.99 -28.03
N PRO A 167 -19.04 -10.16 -28.52
CA PRO A 167 -17.64 -10.30 -28.14
C PRO A 167 -17.48 -10.17 -26.61
N ILE A 168 -16.73 -11.09 -26.02
CA ILE A 168 -16.46 -11.10 -24.58
C ILE A 168 -15.16 -10.34 -24.29
N LYS A 169 -15.17 -9.54 -23.22
CA LYS A 169 -13.99 -8.89 -22.64
C LYS A 169 -13.88 -9.23 -21.16
N MET A 170 -12.69 -9.60 -20.71
CA MET A 170 -12.42 -9.95 -19.33
C MET A 170 -11.51 -8.91 -18.67
N ILE A 171 -11.90 -8.44 -17.49
CA ILE A 171 -11.17 -7.44 -16.72
C ILE A 171 -10.83 -8.01 -15.35
N VAL A 172 -9.60 -7.79 -14.91
CA VAL A 172 -9.22 -7.95 -13.51
C VAL A 172 -9.10 -6.58 -12.84
N LEU A 173 -9.92 -6.35 -11.82
CA LEU A 173 -9.94 -5.13 -11.01
C LEU A 173 -9.27 -5.42 -9.66
N ILE A 174 -8.09 -4.84 -9.45
CA ILE A 174 -7.29 -5.07 -8.25
C ILE A 174 -7.31 -3.80 -7.39
N GLU A 175 -7.94 -3.90 -6.22
CA GLU A 175 -7.93 -2.83 -5.23
C GLU A 175 -6.77 -3.02 -4.26
N VAL A 176 -5.82 -2.08 -4.22
CA VAL A 176 -4.67 -2.15 -3.31
C VAL A 176 -4.86 -1.12 -2.22
N LYS A 177 -5.15 -1.59 -1.00
CA LYS A 177 -5.22 -0.77 0.21
C LYS A 177 -3.94 -0.91 1.01
N ASN A 178 -3.09 0.12 1.01
CA ASN A 178 -1.88 0.16 1.83
C ASN A 178 -1.48 1.60 2.16
N ASN A 179 -0.65 1.79 3.19
CA ASN A 179 -0.14 3.09 3.60
C ASN A 179 1.39 3.13 3.53
N PHE A 180 1.93 3.95 2.63
CA PHE A 180 3.37 4.22 2.49
C PHE A 180 3.75 5.62 2.98
N SER A 181 2.92 6.24 3.84
CA SER A 181 3.21 7.55 4.44
C SER A 181 4.57 7.55 5.13
N GLY A 182 5.30 8.65 4.98
CA GLY A 182 6.63 8.81 5.58
C GLY A 182 7.76 8.12 4.81
N MET A 183 7.47 7.29 3.81
CA MET A 183 8.49 6.81 2.86
C MET A 183 8.92 7.94 1.92
N PHE A 184 10.11 7.83 1.33
CA PHE A 184 10.69 8.83 0.46
C PHE A 184 10.71 8.35 -0.98
N ILE A 185 10.01 9.09 -1.85
CA ILE A 185 10.01 8.86 -3.29
C ILE A 185 11.15 9.65 -3.93
N ASN A 186 11.98 8.97 -4.71
CA ASN A 186 13.14 9.53 -5.37
C ASN A 186 12.99 9.35 -6.89
N GLU A 187 12.99 10.47 -7.61
CA GLU A 187 12.77 10.56 -9.05
C GLU A 187 13.87 11.42 -9.68
N GLY A 188 14.92 10.78 -10.17
CA GLY A 188 16.10 11.49 -10.67
C GLY A 188 16.75 12.33 -9.58
N LYS A 189 16.64 13.66 -9.67
CA LYS A 189 17.17 14.61 -8.67
C LYS A 189 16.16 15.03 -7.61
N ASN A 190 14.88 14.66 -7.79
CA ASN A 190 13.82 15.11 -6.91
C ASN A 190 13.55 14.05 -5.84
N THR A 191 13.49 14.48 -4.59
CA THR A 191 13.05 13.65 -3.47
C THR A 191 11.81 14.29 -2.86
N LYS A 192 10.82 13.48 -2.51
CA LYS A 192 9.64 13.91 -1.75
C LYS A 192 9.33 12.88 -0.67
N LYS A 193 8.79 13.33 0.46
CA LYS A 193 8.19 12.44 1.46
C LYS A 193 6.76 12.14 1.03
N LEU A 194 6.37 10.87 1.02
CA LEU A 194 5.00 10.46 0.69
C LEU A 194 4.06 10.87 1.82
N THR A 195 2.97 11.53 1.42
CA THR A 195 1.84 11.85 2.27
C THR A 195 0.83 10.71 2.28
N GLU A 196 -0.16 10.81 3.15
CA GLU A 196 -1.23 9.83 3.29
C GLU A 196 -1.91 9.45 1.96
N ASN A 197 -2.35 8.19 1.90
CA ASN A 197 -3.17 7.61 0.84
C ASN A 197 -2.50 7.46 -0.54
N VAL A 198 -1.20 7.73 -0.68
CA VAL A 198 -0.49 7.44 -1.93
C VAL A 198 0.10 6.02 -1.88
N VAL A 199 -0.38 5.15 -2.76
CA VAL A 199 0.22 3.82 -3.01
C VAL A 199 0.98 3.87 -4.34
N PRO A 200 2.32 3.85 -4.31
CA PRO A 200 3.13 3.85 -5.53
C PRO A 200 3.03 2.52 -6.28
N LEU A 201 3.21 2.55 -7.60
CA LEU A 201 3.31 1.34 -8.40
C LEU A 201 4.75 0.79 -8.31
N PHE A 202 4.91 -0.32 -7.59
CA PHE A 202 6.22 -0.95 -7.43
C PHE A 202 6.56 -1.89 -8.58
N LEU A 203 7.85 -2.03 -8.88
CA LEU A 203 8.35 -2.94 -9.91
C LEU A 203 7.98 -4.40 -9.62
N ASP A 204 8.02 -4.82 -8.35
CA ASP A 204 7.61 -6.17 -7.94
C ASP A 204 6.12 -6.44 -8.27
N ILE A 205 5.23 -5.46 -8.06
CA ILE A 205 3.83 -5.55 -8.48
C ILE A 205 3.73 -5.68 -10.00
N VAL A 206 4.52 -4.90 -10.76
CA VAL A 206 4.53 -4.98 -12.22
C VAL A 206 4.93 -6.38 -12.71
N TYR A 207 5.93 -7.01 -12.09
CA TYR A 207 6.29 -8.39 -12.41
C TYR A 207 5.15 -9.37 -12.14
N LEU A 208 4.45 -9.21 -11.01
CA LEU A 208 3.26 -10.03 -10.71
C LEU A 208 2.16 -9.83 -11.75
N LEU A 209 1.89 -8.59 -12.17
CA LEU A 209 0.89 -8.31 -13.21
C LEU A 209 1.26 -8.89 -14.59
N GLU A 210 2.56 -9.04 -14.90
CA GLU A 210 3.02 -9.70 -16.13
C GLU A 210 2.74 -11.21 -16.13
N THR A 211 2.37 -11.83 -15.00
CA THR A 211 1.94 -13.24 -14.93
C THR A 211 0.51 -13.48 -15.38
N ILE A 212 -0.30 -12.43 -15.54
CA ILE A 212 -1.70 -12.54 -15.98
C ILE A 212 -1.72 -12.97 -17.45
N ASP A 213 -2.35 -14.11 -17.73
CA ASP A 213 -2.51 -14.61 -19.09
C ASP A 213 -3.39 -13.66 -19.92
N SER A 214 -2.77 -12.99 -20.90
CA SER A 214 -3.44 -12.05 -21.79
C SER A 214 -4.45 -12.70 -22.73
N LYS A 215 -4.52 -14.05 -22.78
CA LYS A 215 -5.58 -14.78 -23.48
C LYS A 215 -6.82 -14.98 -22.62
N LYS A 216 -6.73 -14.79 -21.30
CA LYS A 216 -7.82 -15.00 -20.33
C LYS A 216 -8.41 -13.70 -19.82
N PHE A 217 -7.55 -12.70 -19.60
CA PHE A 217 -7.96 -11.35 -19.26
C PHE A 217 -7.46 -10.39 -20.33
N ASP A 218 -8.30 -9.46 -20.78
CA ASP A 218 -7.93 -8.43 -21.75
C ASP A 218 -7.30 -7.21 -21.07
N TYR A 219 -7.77 -6.87 -19.85
CA TYR A 219 -7.41 -5.63 -19.19
C TYR A 219 -7.16 -5.80 -17.69
N ILE A 220 -6.25 -4.99 -17.19
CA ILE A 220 -5.96 -4.80 -15.76
C ILE A 220 -6.39 -3.39 -15.37
N ILE A 221 -7.12 -3.31 -14.27
CA ILE A 221 -7.41 -2.04 -13.59
C ILE A 221 -6.87 -2.12 -12.16
N LEU A 222 -5.94 -1.24 -11.82
CA LEU A 222 -5.43 -1.06 -10.47
C LEU A 222 -6.10 0.15 -9.84
N SER A 223 -6.66 -0.03 -8.64
CA SER A 223 -7.04 1.05 -7.74
C SER A 223 -6.05 1.10 -6.59
N LEU A 224 -5.07 2.01 -6.67
CA LEU A 224 -3.98 2.14 -5.71
C LEU A 224 -4.31 3.27 -4.71
N GLY A 225 -4.72 2.95 -3.48
CA GLY A 225 -5.01 3.96 -2.46
C GLY A 225 -5.20 3.36 -1.07
N GLY A 226 -4.75 4.06 -0.03
CA GLY A 226 -4.82 3.59 1.36
C GLY A 226 -6.13 3.85 2.09
N ASP A 227 -6.88 4.88 1.68
CA ASP A 227 -8.11 5.38 2.31
C ASP A 227 -9.25 5.37 1.29
N ILE A 228 -10.41 4.88 1.72
CA ILE A 228 -11.63 4.83 0.91
C ILE A 228 -12.15 6.24 0.58
N HIS A 229 -11.90 7.23 1.44
CA HIS A 229 -12.40 8.60 1.31
C HIS A 229 -11.53 9.50 0.43
N LYS A 230 -10.25 9.15 0.26
CA LYS A 230 -9.32 9.91 -0.58
C LYS A 230 -9.19 9.29 -1.98
N GLN A 231 -8.78 10.13 -2.93
CA GLN A 231 -8.64 9.73 -4.34
C GLN A 231 -7.52 8.69 -4.51
N PRO A 232 -7.81 7.49 -5.05
CA PRO A 232 -6.80 6.51 -5.38
C PRO A 232 -6.14 6.88 -6.72
N ASN A 233 -4.92 6.41 -6.92
CA ASN A 233 -4.32 6.40 -8.23
C ASN A 233 -4.91 5.23 -9.04
N ILE A 234 -5.62 5.54 -10.14
CA ILE A 234 -6.23 4.54 -11.02
C ILE A 234 -5.33 4.33 -12.24
N ILE A 235 -4.97 3.07 -12.48
CA ILE A 235 -4.20 2.65 -13.66
C ILE A 235 -5.01 1.61 -14.40
N ALA A 236 -5.36 1.89 -15.66
CA ALA A 236 -6.05 0.96 -16.53
C ALA A 236 -5.23 0.71 -17.80
N ILE A 237 -4.87 -0.55 -18.04
CA ILE A 237 -3.98 -0.98 -19.13
C ILE A 237 -4.40 -2.34 -19.70
N PRO A 238 -4.06 -2.64 -20.96
CA PRO A 238 -4.14 -4.00 -21.49
C PRO A 238 -3.22 -4.97 -20.73
N THR A 239 -3.61 -6.24 -20.72
CA THR A 239 -2.75 -7.35 -20.30
C THR A 239 -1.71 -7.66 -21.39
N GLY A 240 -0.62 -8.33 -21.01
CA GLY A 240 0.54 -8.55 -21.87
C GLY A 240 1.38 -7.28 -22.05
N ASN A 241 2.71 -7.43 -22.04
CA ASN A 241 3.64 -6.30 -22.17
C ASN A 241 3.33 -5.11 -21.24
N VAL A 242 2.94 -5.38 -19.98
CA VAL A 242 2.50 -4.39 -18.99
C VAL A 242 3.47 -3.21 -18.90
N ARG A 243 4.78 -3.47 -18.79
CA ARG A 243 5.81 -2.42 -18.77
C ARG A 243 5.75 -1.47 -19.96
N SER A 244 5.52 -1.98 -21.17
CA SER A 244 5.38 -1.15 -22.39
C SER A 244 4.16 -0.24 -22.29
N HIS A 245 3.02 -0.75 -21.82
CA HIS A 245 1.80 0.04 -21.64
C HIS A 245 1.95 1.13 -20.58
N LEU A 246 2.67 0.84 -19.48
CA LEU A 246 2.99 1.82 -18.43
C LEU A 246 3.92 2.91 -18.97
N GLN A 247 5.00 2.53 -19.67
CA GLN A 247 5.98 3.45 -20.24
C GLN A 247 5.35 4.40 -21.27
N LYS A 248 4.52 3.89 -22.19
CA LYS A 248 3.80 4.71 -23.19
C LYS A 248 2.89 5.77 -22.55
N ARG A 249 2.47 5.56 -21.31
CA ARG A 249 1.60 6.47 -20.55
C ARG A 249 2.36 7.32 -19.54
N ASN A 250 3.70 7.23 -19.53
CA ASN A 250 4.54 7.90 -18.54
C ASN A 250 4.14 7.58 -17.08
N ILE A 251 3.64 6.36 -16.84
CA ILE A 251 3.34 5.90 -15.49
C ILE A 251 4.66 5.45 -14.86
N LYS A 252 5.03 6.10 -13.77
CA LYS A 252 6.27 5.81 -13.05
C LYS A 252 6.14 4.54 -12.24
N VAL A 253 7.16 3.69 -12.35
CA VAL A 253 7.33 2.47 -11.58
C VAL A 253 8.54 2.64 -10.67
N TYR A 254 8.44 2.19 -9.43
CA TYR A 254 9.48 2.39 -8.41
C TYR A 254 10.07 1.06 -7.94
N ASN A 255 11.39 1.04 -7.78
CA ASN A 255 12.01 0.01 -6.95
C ASN A 255 11.78 0.34 -5.47
N TYR A 256 11.46 -0.67 -4.66
CA TYR A 256 11.40 -0.50 -3.21
C TYR A 256 12.74 -0.87 -2.58
N PHE A 257 13.37 0.04 -1.85
CA PHE A 257 14.67 -0.12 -1.19
C PHE A 257 14.61 0.19 0.32
N GLY A 258 13.42 0.07 0.92
CA GLY A 258 13.30 0.07 2.39
C GLY A 258 14.01 -1.14 2.99
N TYR A 259 14.56 -1.01 4.19
CA TYR A 259 15.37 -2.08 4.81
C TYR A 259 14.56 -3.36 5.07
N ASP A 260 13.23 -3.24 5.23
CA ASP A 260 12.32 -4.37 5.46
C ASP A 260 12.05 -5.21 4.20
N ARG A 261 12.55 -4.80 3.03
CA ARG A 261 12.64 -5.66 1.83
C ARG A 261 13.53 -6.89 2.05
N PHE A 262 14.55 -6.73 2.87
CA PHE A 262 15.57 -7.76 3.08
C PHE A 262 15.26 -8.65 4.29
N LEU A 263 14.11 -8.41 4.95
CA LEU A 263 13.66 -9.26 6.03
C LEU A 263 13.06 -10.56 5.47
N PRO A 264 13.40 -11.73 6.06
CA PRO A 264 12.63 -12.95 5.86
C PRO A 264 11.14 -12.71 6.10
N GLU A 265 10.28 -13.39 5.32
CA GLU A 265 8.83 -13.18 5.33
C GLU A 265 8.18 -13.46 6.70
N ASP A 266 8.76 -14.36 7.48
CA ASP A 266 8.33 -14.75 8.83
C ASP A 266 8.82 -13.80 9.93
N LEU A 267 9.74 -12.89 9.61
CA LEU A 267 10.23 -11.88 10.54
C LEU A 267 9.52 -10.53 10.35
N SER A 268 9.56 -9.73 11.41
CA SER A 268 9.08 -8.35 11.38
C SER A 268 10.06 -7.43 12.09
N LYS A 269 9.80 -6.12 12.01
CA LYS A 269 10.64 -5.07 12.61
C LYS A 269 10.74 -5.21 14.13
N TRP A 270 9.70 -5.76 14.75
CA TRP A 270 9.56 -5.92 16.18
C TRP A 270 9.22 -7.36 16.56
N LYS A 271 9.76 -7.83 17.67
CA LYS A 271 9.34 -9.03 18.36
C LYS A 271 8.60 -8.63 19.63
N ASP A 272 7.48 -9.30 19.89
CA ASP A 272 6.64 -9.06 21.07
C ASP A 272 6.20 -7.60 21.27
N LEU A 273 5.97 -6.88 20.16
CA LEU A 273 5.53 -5.48 20.18
C LEU A 273 4.24 -5.32 20.99
N ASN A 274 4.29 -4.42 21.96
CA ASN A 274 3.14 -3.92 22.68
C ASN A 274 3.07 -2.39 22.54
N ILE A 275 1.85 -1.90 22.31
CA ILE A 275 1.56 -0.47 22.22
C ILE A 275 0.43 -0.20 23.20
N ASN A 276 0.67 0.70 24.14
CA ASN A 276 -0.33 1.14 25.11
C ASN A 276 -0.60 2.62 24.90
N SER A 277 -1.83 3.06 25.11
CA SER A 277 -2.22 4.47 25.11
C SER A 277 -2.35 5.00 26.53
N LEU A 278 -1.88 6.23 26.76
CA LEU A 278 -2.20 7.05 27.92
C LEU A 278 -3.08 8.20 27.44
N ILE A 279 -4.29 8.30 28.00
CA ILE A 279 -5.23 9.38 27.66
C ILE A 279 -5.20 10.41 28.78
N LYS A 280 -4.89 11.66 28.43
CA LYS A 280 -5.06 12.82 29.29
C LYS A 280 -6.25 13.61 28.78
N ASN A 281 -7.17 13.94 29.68
CA ASN A 281 -8.35 14.73 29.37
C ASN A 281 -8.15 16.10 30.02
N ASP A 282 -7.86 17.09 29.19
CA ASP A 282 -7.96 18.49 29.56
C ASP A 282 -9.35 18.95 29.11
N SER A 283 -10.02 19.84 29.84
CA SER A 283 -11.48 20.10 29.73
C SER A 283 -12.06 20.25 28.32
N ASP A 284 -11.24 20.67 27.35
CA ASP A 284 -11.63 20.87 25.94
C ASP A 284 -10.94 19.91 24.96
N GLU A 285 -9.96 19.10 25.38
CA GLU A 285 -9.12 18.28 24.49
C GLU A 285 -8.72 16.92 25.11
N PHE A 286 -8.69 15.89 24.26
CA PHE A 286 -8.11 14.60 24.60
C PHE A 286 -6.72 14.47 23.99
N ASN A 287 -5.72 14.39 24.85
CA ASN A 287 -4.33 14.10 24.49
C ASN A 287 -4.08 12.60 24.64
N ILE A 288 -3.75 11.92 23.54
CA ILE A 288 -3.47 10.48 23.53
C ILE A 288 -1.98 10.26 23.24
N ASP A 289 -1.25 9.82 24.26
CA ASP A 289 0.15 9.43 24.16
C ASP A 289 0.27 7.93 23.91
N PHE A 290 1.07 7.52 22.93
CA PHE A 290 1.31 6.10 22.64
C PHE A 290 2.70 5.68 23.12
N LYS A 291 2.76 4.64 23.94
CA LYS A 291 4.01 4.04 24.43
C LYS A 291 4.26 2.70 23.76
N PHE A 292 5.39 2.60 23.07
CA PHE A 292 5.84 1.39 22.39
C PHE A 292 6.83 0.64 23.28
N SER A 293 6.68 -0.67 23.34
CA SER A 293 7.62 -1.57 24.02
C SER A 293 7.72 -2.88 23.25
N GLY A 294 8.92 -3.40 23.06
CA GLY A 294 9.15 -4.68 22.39
C GLY A 294 10.62 -4.86 22.08
N ASP A 295 10.98 -6.07 21.67
CA ASP A 295 12.33 -6.37 21.22
C ASP A 295 12.46 -5.94 19.76
N ILE A 296 13.50 -5.19 19.43
CA ILE A 296 13.85 -4.95 18.03
C ILE A 296 14.80 -6.04 17.54
N LEU A 297 14.86 -6.24 16.23
CA LEU A 297 16.00 -6.94 15.61
C LEU A 297 17.31 -6.41 16.19
N ASN A 298 18.28 -7.30 16.42
CA ASN A 298 19.60 -6.90 16.89
C ASN A 298 20.12 -5.73 16.03
N VAL A 299 20.64 -4.69 16.71
CA VAL A 299 21.06 -3.44 16.07
C VAL A 299 22.00 -3.68 14.89
N SER A 300 22.94 -4.62 15.02
CA SER A 300 23.88 -4.95 13.94
C SER A 300 23.17 -5.53 12.72
N ALA A 301 22.22 -6.44 12.92
CA ALA A 301 21.44 -7.02 11.82
C ALA A 301 20.59 -5.94 11.13
N ARG A 302 19.89 -5.10 11.90
CA ARG A 302 19.08 -4.01 11.37
C ARG A 302 19.93 -3.02 10.55
N MET A 303 21.12 -2.66 11.05
CA MET A 303 22.07 -1.81 10.34
C MET A 303 22.52 -2.43 9.00
N SER A 304 22.82 -3.73 8.96
CA SER A 304 23.20 -4.41 7.72
C SER A 304 22.09 -4.33 6.67
N LEU A 305 20.82 -4.51 7.06
CA LEU A 305 19.68 -4.40 6.13
C LEU A 305 19.51 -2.95 5.62
N MET A 306 19.71 -1.96 6.49
CA MET A 306 19.68 -0.54 6.10
C MET A 306 20.79 -0.20 5.11
N PHE A 307 21.99 -0.77 5.30
CA PHE A 307 23.11 -0.57 4.38
C PHE A 307 22.86 -1.17 3.00
N CYS A 308 22.19 -2.33 2.92
CA CYS A 308 21.74 -2.87 1.65
C CYS A 308 20.76 -1.91 0.94
N GLY A 309 19.77 -1.38 1.67
CA GLY A 309 18.83 -0.38 1.13
C GLY A 309 19.53 0.90 0.68
N TYR A 310 20.52 1.35 1.45
CA TYR A 310 21.34 2.52 1.12
C TYR A 310 22.18 2.29 -0.13
N TYR A 311 22.86 1.16 -0.25
CA TYR A 311 23.65 0.80 -1.43
C TYR A 311 22.80 0.79 -2.71
N LEU A 312 21.62 0.16 -2.67
CA LEU A 312 20.70 0.16 -3.81
C LEU A 312 20.21 1.57 -4.16
N SER A 313 19.83 2.36 -3.15
CA SER A 313 19.38 3.74 -3.34
C SER A 313 20.47 4.64 -3.91
N TYR A 314 21.72 4.48 -3.46
CA TYR A 314 22.89 5.21 -3.95
C TYR A 314 23.12 4.94 -5.44
N ASN A 315 23.15 3.67 -5.85
CA ASN A 315 23.35 3.29 -7.24
C ASN A 315 22.18 3.72 -8.13
N ALA A 316 20.95 3.55 -7.64
CA ALA A 316 19.75 3.99 -8.32
C ALA A 316 19.73 5.51 -8.58
N ARG A 317 20.20 6.31 -7.62
CA ARG A 317 20.34 7.77 -7.77
C ARG A 317 21.39 8.14 -8.82
N LYS A 318 22.52 7.42 -8.91
CA LYS A 318 23.55 7.66 -9.95
C LYS A 318 23.02 7.44 -11.36
N ILE A 319 22.22 6.40 -11.57
CA ILE A 319 21.60 6.11 -12.87
C ILE A 319 20.25 6.81 -13.07
N LYS A 320 19.82 7.65 -12.11
CA LYS A 320 18.55 8.40 -12.12
C LYS A 320 17.30 7.51 -12.26
N SER A 321 17.35 6.28 -11.76
CA SER A 321 16.18 5.40 -11.71
C SER A 321 15.24 5.81 -10.58
N ASN A 322 13.94 5.51 -10.72
CA ASN A 322 12.94 5.81 -9.71
C ASN A 322 12.95 4.75 -8.60
N PHE A 323 12.94 5.20 -7.34
CA PHE A 323 12.87 4.30 -6.19
C PHE A 323 12.19 4.94 -4.99
N ILE A 324 11.83 4.10 -4.03
CA ILE A 324 11.28 4.49 -2.74
C ILE A 324 12.06 3.82 -1.62
N ASN A 325 12.34 4.53 -0.55
CA ASN A 325 13.01 4.00 0.64
C ASN A 325 12.42 4.62 1.93
N ASP A 326 12.87 4.13 3.08
CA ASP A 326 12.47 4.66 4.39
C ASP A 326 13.35 5.87 4.83
N SER A 327 12.93 6.53 5.89
CA SER A 327 13.60 7.73 6.42
C SER A 327 15.06 7.53 6.79
N ILE A 328 15.41 6.34 7.29
CA ILE A 328 16.77 6.05 7.74
C ILE A 328 17.67 5.82 6.52
N VAL A 329 17.19 5.06 5.53
CA VAL A 329 17.91 4.91 4.26
C VAL A 329 18.05 6.25 3.54
N GLN A 330 17.01 7.10 3.59
CA GLN A 330 17.08 8.45 3.01
C GLN A 330 18.07 9.35 3.75
N LEU A 331 18.18 9.26 5.08
CA LEU A 331 19.19 9.96 5.88
C LEU A 331 20.61 9.54 5.47
N LEU A 332 20.87 8.23 5.35
CA LEU A 332 22.15 7.74 4.86
C LEU A 332 22.47 8.29 3.47
N LEU A 333 21.46 8.37 2.61
CA LEU A 333 21.61 8.84 1.24
C LEU A 333 21.86 10.35 1.11
N ASP A 334 21.17 11.17 1.88
CA ASP A 334 21.28 12.64 1.77
C ASP A 334 22.40 13.22 2.65
N VAL A 335 22.73 12.58 3.77
CA VAL A 335 23.74 13.06 4.72
C VAL A 335 25.03 12.24 4.62
N TYR A 336 24.97 10.91 4.76
CA TYR A 336 26.18 10.10 4.89
C TYR A 336 26.95 9.89 3.59
N THR A 337 26.32 10.09 2.43
CA THR A 337 26.97 9.91 1.12
C THR A 337 28.20 10.79 0.91
N GLU A 338 28.28 11.95 1.53
CA GLU A 338 29.47 12.82 1.42
C GLU A 338 30.70 12.26 2.15
N TYR A 339 30.49 11.39 3.14
CA TYR A 339 31.55 10.75 3.93
C TYR A 339 31.89 9.35 3.43
N LEU A 340 31.15 8.83 2.44
CA LEU A 340 31.33 7.50 1.89
C LEU A 340 32.61 7.43 1.05
N ILE A 341 33.56 6.60 1.47
CA ILE A 341 34.82 6.39 0.75
C ILE A 341 34.81 5.11 -0.10
N ASP A 342 34.16 4.05 0.38
CA ASP A 342 34.13 2.76 -0.30
C ASP A 342 33.00 1.85 0.24
N TRP A 343 32.79 0.71 -0.41
CA TRP A 343 31.85 -0.33 -0.01
C TRP A 343 32.60 -1.64 0.27
N HIS A 344 32.36 -2.21 1.44
CA HIS A 344 32.83 -3.55 1.77
C HIS A 344 31.71 -4.56 1.53
N PHE A 345 31.97 -5.56 0.69
CA PHE A 345 31.04 -6.62 0.35
C PHE A 345 31.36 -7.86 1.19
N ILE A 346 30.34 -8.39 1.85
CA ILE A 346 30.42 -9.58 2.70
C ILE A 346 29.52 -10.64 2.07
N GLU A 347 30.11 -11.72 1.61
CA GLU A 347 29.38 -12.87 1.06
C GLU A 347 28.97 -13.81 2.20
N HIS A 348 27.69 -14.18 2.25
CA HIS A 348 27.17 -15.15 3.20
C HIS A 348 26.03 -15.94 2.55
N ASP A 349 26.21 -17.26 2.38
CA ASP A 349 25.19 -18.17 1.81
C ASP A 349 24.50 -17.63 0.55
N ASP A 350 25.28 -17.25 -0.47
CA ASP A 350 24.82 -16.66 -1.74
C ASP A 350 24.12 -15.29 -1.62
N ILE A 351 24.17 -14.65 -0.45
CA ILE A 351 23.69 -13.29 -0.19
C ILE A 351 24.88 -12.34 -0.01
N TYR A 352 24.87 -11.24 -0.75
CA TYR A 352 25.83 -10.14 -0.56
C TYR A 352 25.27 -9.13 0.44
N LEU A 353 25.84 -9.10 1.64
CA LEU A 353 25.69 -7.97 2.55
C LEU A 353 26.66 -6.86 2.15
N VAL A 354 26.21 -5.62 2.27
CA VAL A 354 27.02 -4.45 1.91
C VAL A 354 27.21 -3.59 3.15
N LYS A 355 28.45 -3.18 3.42
CA LYS A 355 28.79 -2.26 4.50
C LYS A 355 29.49 -1.02 3.92
N PRO A 356 28.95 0.19 4.10
CA PRO A 356 29.64 1.41 3.71
C PRO A 356 30.84 1.65 4.63
N LEU A 357 31.93 2.14 4.05
CA LEU A 357 33.07 2.68 4.77
C LEU A 357 32.95 4.21 4.75
N PHE A 358 32.83 4.80 5.93
CA PHE A 358 32.72 6.24 6.10
C PHE A 358 33.99 6.80 6.74
N VAL A 359 34.39 8.00 6.33
CA VAL A 359 35.40 8.81 7.02
C VAL A 359 34.73 10.11 7.44
N VAL A 360 34.58 10.29 8.76
CA VAL A 360 33.95 11.46 9.35
C VAL A 360 35.00 12.16 10.20
N ASP A 361 35.47 13.32 9.72
CA ASP A 361 36.50 14.10 10.41
C ASP A 361 35.90 15.11 11.41
N ASP A 362 34.63 15.47 11.24
CA ASP A 362 33.91 16.44 12.07
C ASP A 362 32.52 15.90 12.46
N ASN A 363 32.42 15.39 13.69
CA ASN A 363 31.17 14.86 14.24
C ASN A 363 30.15 15.97 14.56
N GLU A 364 30.59 17.20 14.86
CA GLU A 364 29.66 18.31 15.13
C GLU A 364 28.94 18.73 13.85
N LEU A 365 29.68 18.83 12.75
CA LEU A 365 29.11 19.11 11.44
C LEU A 365 28.17 17.99 10.99
N LEU A 366 28.54 16.72 11.18
CA LEU A 366 27.67 15.59 10.87
C LEU A 366 26.35 15.67 11.65
N ASN A 367 26.42 15.90 12.97
CA ASN A 367 25.22 16.02 13.82
C ASN A 367 24.34 17.19 13.37
N LYS A 368 24.93 18.33 13.02
CA LYS A 368 24.20 19.47 12.47
C LYS A 368 23.45 19.10 11.18
N LYS A 369 24.09 18.40 10.24
CA LYS A 369 23.47 17.96 8.99
C LYS A 369 22.35 16.93 9.22
N ILE A 370 22.49 16.07 10.22
CA ILE A 370 21.44 15.14 10.63
C ILE A 370 20.22 15.92 11.14
N GLU A 371 20.41 16.93 11.99
CA GLU A 371 19.31 17.77 12.49
C GLU A 371 18.66 18.59 11.36
N GLU A 372 19.45 19.19 10.47
CA GLU A 372 18.94 19.87 9.28
C GLU A 372 18.08 18.94 8.40
N PHE A 373 18.51 17.69 8.21
CA PHE A 373 17.72 16.67 7.51
C PHE A 373 16.38 16.40 8.21
N LYS A 374 16.39 16.21 9.54
CA LYS A 374 15.18 15.92 10.30
C LYS A 374 14.20 17.09 10.27
N ILE A 375 14.69 18.32 10.37
CA ILE A 375 13.89 19.55 10.25
C ILE A 375 13.30 19.66 8.84
N LYS A 376 14.12 19.48 7.79
CA LYS A 376 13.67 19.57 6.38
C LYS A 376 12.49 18.64 6.06
N TRP A 377 12.44 17.49 6.72
CA TRP A 377 11.47 16.43 6.43
C TRP A 377 10.43 16.22 7.52
N ASP A 378 10.30 17.16 8.46
CA ASP A 378 9.36 17.10 9.58
C ASP A 378 9.42 15.74 10.31
N LEU A 379 10.62 15.30 10.66
CA LEU A 379 10.87 14.07 11.42
C LEU A 379 11.03 14.33 12.92
N ILE A 380 11.20 15.59 13.31
CA ILE A 380 11.10 16.08 14.68
C ILE A 380 10.18 17.30 14.66
N GLN A 381 9.29 17.43 15.65
CA GLN A 381 8.62 18.71 15.92
C GLN A 381 9.67 19.67 16.49
N LYS A 382 9.78 20.89 15.96
CA LYS A 382 10.52 21.94 16.67
C LYS A 382 9.89 22.07 18.05
N ASN A 383 10.69 21.86 19.10
CA ASN A 383 10.34 22.40 20.40
C ASN A 383 10.38 23.93 20.25
N GLU A 384 9.25 24.54 19.96
CA GLU A 384 9.06 25.97 20.22
C GLU A 384 8.83 26.10 21.72
N ASP A 385 9.89 25.92 22.53
CA ASP A 385 9.91 26.24 23.96
C ASP A 385 11.36 26.19 24.48
N GLU A 386 12.19 27.09 23.99
CA GLU A 386 13.36 27.63 24.71
C GLU A 386 13.57 29.07 24.26
N ASN A 387 12.62 29.95 24.62
CA ASN A 387 12.81 31.40 24.81
C ASN A 387 11.49 31.98 25.35
N ASP A 388 11.31 31.94 26.66
CA ASP A 388 11.10 33.14 27.49
C ASP A 388 11.17 32.80 28.99
#